data_AF-A0A2M7TR90-F1
#
_entry.id   AF-A0A2M7TR90-F1
#
_cell.length_a   1.000
_cell.length_b   1.000
_cell.length_c   1.000
_cell.angle_alpha   90.00
_cell.angle_beta   90.00
_cell.angle_gamma   90.00
#
_symmetry.space_group_name_H-M   'P 1'
#
loop_
_entity.id
_entity.type
_entity.pdbx_description
1 polymer ?
#
loop_
_entity_poly.entity_id
_entity_poly.type
_entity_poly.pdbx_seq_one_letter_code
_entity_poly.pdbx_strand_id
1 'polypeptide(L)'
;MAKIKTLSDLKSFCKKNVKHSVIGVGVTAFNRLGLEDVISDYKIISLRYGLDAEVIEKDIPVFSLEKGLGNKHLPVKKNATSILRDKRGQEYISSFKNPALIFYETTNEIEEIIRRKKWTLVANPKSLREKFENKVKFRDVLKKCGIDLIPSEINYLRNVNYSYLVKKYGKKFVIQLPDCGGGKGTFFINSKDEYREIVNSKKIKEYRDIKLNFASFITGPSPSITGCVTRQGILYTNPQYQVLDAPECFNLEKGSGLFSGHDWTKSNFPEKVARQAHEFTEKIGLYLRKFGYKGIFGLDMLLDQESQKLYVVECNPRLLGSFPVISMVQLKGGEIPLIALHTLEFLGIQYDLDLDSVNKLIKKKKVGTQLVLHNLEGIACKIMSKLKAGVYKFDGQKLKLDRPGYDLRHLKANDELLVSDGIPRYGSAIGPFGRLIRVITLREVLDGYKKLNPWASKVCKEVYKLMGLKPFSSFYRRKPTLKKNLNLDINGD
;
A
#
# COMPACT_ATOMS: atom_id res chain seq x y z
N MET A 1 -1.18 -9.56 -34.43
CA MET A 1 -1.59 -8.30 -33.77
C MET A 1 -0.34 -7.42 -33.68
N ALA A 2 -0.46 -6.09 -33.76
CA ALA A 2 0.69 -5.22 -33.50
C ALA A 2 1.13 -5.37 -32.03
N LYS A 3 2.44 -5.40 -31.79
CA LYS A 3 3.01 -5.44 -30.44
C LYS A 3 2.67 -4.17 -29.67
N ILE A 4 2.22 -4.33 -28.42
CA ILE A 4 2.03 -3.21 -27.49
C ILE A 4 3.41 -2.73 -27.04
N LYS A 5 3.74 -1.47 -27.34
CA LYS A 5 5.01 -0.84 -26.93
C LYS A 5 4.79 0.39 -26.05
N THR A 6 3.66 1.07 -26.23
CA THR A 6 3.34 2.34 -25.60
C THR A 6 2.01 2.29 -24.85
N LEU A 7 1.76 3.31 -24.03
CA LEU A 7 0.45 3.51 -23.39
C LEU A 7 -0.67 3.66 -24.43
N SER A 8 -0.42 4.31 -25.58
CA SER A 8 -1.41 4.47 -26.64
C SER A 8 -1.82 3.12 -27.24
N ASP A 9 -0.85 2.26 -27.52
CA ASP A 9 -1.10 0.90 -28.04
C ASP A 9 -1.96 0.10 -27.06
N LEU A 10 -1.63 0.18 -25.76
CA LEU A 10 -2.38 -0.51 -24.71
C LEU A 10 -3.82 0.01 -24.61
N LYS A 11 -4.03 1.33 -24.66
CA LYS A 11 -5.39 1.93 -24.64
C LYS A 11 -6.22 1.47 -25.83
N SER A 12 -5.63 1.50 -27.03
CA SER A 12 -6.27 1.02 -28.26
C SER A 12 -6.61 -0.47 -28.16
N PHE A 13 -5.68 -1.28 -27.67
CA PHE A 13 -5.87 -2.70 -27.44
C PHE A 13 -7.01 -2.97 -26.44
N CYS A 14 -7.00 -2.31 -25.29
CA CYS A 14 -8.02 -2.48 -24.24
C CYS A 14 -9.41 -2.08 -24.74
N LYS A 15 -9.53 -0.94 -25.43
CA LYS A 15 -10.80 -0.48 -26.03
C LYS A 15 -11.40 -1.52 -26.98
N LYS A 16 -10.56 -2.22 -27.76
CA LYS A 16 -11.02 -3.25 -28.70
C LYS A 16 -11.36 -4.58 -28.01
N ASN A 17 -10.54 -5.02 -27.05
CA ASN A 17 -10.53 -6.41 -26.58
C ASN A 17 -11.13 -6.63 -25.18
N VAL A 18 -11.19 -5.61 -24.31
CA VAL A 18 -11.79 -5.76 -22.98
C VAL A 18 -13.31 -5.64 -23.10
N LYS A 19 -14.01 -6.77 -22.93
CA LYS A 19 -15.49 -6.85 -22.98
C LYS A 19 -16.15 -7.01 -21.61
N HIS A 20 -15.34 -7.11 -20.55
CA HIS A 20 -15.82 -7.20 -19.18
C HIS A 20 -16.13 -5.80 -18.65
N SER A 21 -17.20 -5.68 -17.86
CA SER A 21 -17.35 -4.53 -16.97
C SER A 21 -16.36 -4.69 -15.82
N VAL A 22 -15.27 -3.93 -15.84
CA VAL A 22 -14.23 -4.02 -14.81
C VAL A 22 -14.62 -3.10 -13.66
N ILE A 23 -14.68 -3.65 -12.45
CA ILE A 23 -15.16 -2.94 -11.27
C ILE A 23 -14.11 -3.00 -10.17
N GLY A 24 -13.61 -1.84 -9.77
CA GLY A 24 -12.75 -1.68 -8.61
C GLY A 24 -13.52 -1.79 -7.30
N VAL A 25 -13.19 -2.76 -6.45
CA VAL A 25 -13.81 -2.95 -5.14
C VAL A 25 -12.87 -2.50 -4.03
N GLY A 26 -13.24 -1.45 -3.30
CA GLY A 26 -12.34 -0.81 -2.32
C GLY A 26 -13.05 -0.20 -1.11
N VAL A 27 -12.29 0.12 -0.07
CA VAL A 27 -12.86 0.82 1.10
C VAL A 27 -13.27 2.24 0.71
N THR A 28 -12.41 2.97 0.01
CA THR A 28 -12.70 4.29 -0.57
C THR A 28 -12.69 4.18 -2.10
N ALA A 29 -13.35 5.11 -2.79
CA ALA A 29 -13.29 5.16 -4.25
C ALA A 29 -11.85 5.38 -4.75
N PHE A 30 -11.11 6.27 -4.07
CA PHE A 30 -9.72 6.56 -4.36
C PHE A 30 -8.83 5.30 -4.43
N ASN A 31 -9.02 4.32 -3.54
CA ASN A 31 -8.19 3.11 -3.51
C ASN A 31 -8.26 2.25 -4.79
N ARG A 32 -9.17 2.56 -5.71
CA ARG A 32 -9.39 1.84 -6.97
C ARG A 32 -9.25 2.74 -8.20
N LEU A 33 -8.51 3.83 -8.12
CA LEU A 33 -8.11 4.57 -9.32
C LEU A 33 -6.94 3.88 -10.05
N GLY A 34 -6.67 4.31 -11.27
CA GLY A 34 -5.56 3.87 -12.13
C GLY A 34 -5.93 3.00 -13.34
N LEU A 35 -7.21 2.70 -13.57
CA LEU A 35 -7.69 1.93 -14.73
C LEU A 35 -8.62 2.74 -15.66
N GLU A 36 -9.20 3.82 -15.16
CA GLU A 36 -10.15 4.72 -15.83
C GLU A 36 -9.65 5.24 -17.19
N ASP A 37 -8.34 5.45 -17.34
CA ASP A 37 -7.75 5.94 -18.59
C ASP A 37 -7.44 4.83 -19.61
N VAL A 38 -7.55 3.57 -19.22
CA VAL A 38 -7.12 2.41 -20.00
C VAL A 38 -8.29 1.49 -20.35
N ILE A 39 -9.23 1.28 -19.43
CA ILE A 39 -10.38 0.42 -19.61
C ILE A 39 -11.63 1.30 -19.73
N SER A 40 -12.26 1.29 -20.91
CA SER A 40 -13.40 2.17 -21.20
C SER A 40 -14.63 1.87 -20.33
N ASP A 41 -14.88 0.61 -20.00
CA ASP A 41 -15.98 0.21 -19.12
C ASP A 41 -15.50 -0.06 -17.69
N TYR A 42 -14.85 0.95 -17.10
CA TYR A 42 -14.35 0.90 -15.72
C TYR A 42 -15.29 1.61 -14.75
N LYS A 43 -15.52 0.98 -13.59
CA LYS A 43 -16.38 1.52 -12.52
C LYS A 43 -15.76 1.23 -11.16
N ILE A 44 -16.25 1.91 -10.13
CA ILE A 44 -15.80 1.72 -8.76
C ILE A 44 -16.99 1.46 -7.85
N ILE A 45 -16.85 0.45 -6.98
CA ILE A 45 -17.71 0.25 -5.82
C ILE A 45 -16.90 0.45 -4.54
N SER A 46 -17.41 1.32 -3.65
CA SER A 46 -16.77 1.61 -2.37
C SER A 46 -17.66 1.34 -1.17
N LEU A 47 -17.03 0.99 -0.05
CA LEU A 47 -17.73 0.93 1.24
C LEU A 47 -18.06 2.34 1.73
N ARG A 48 -17.04 3.20 1.79
CA ARG A 48 -17.12 4.56 2.34
C ARG A 48 -17.37 5.58 1.24
N TYR A 49 -18.11 6.63 1.58
CA TYR A 49 -18.38 7.78 0.70
C TYR A 49 -17.75 9.07 1.26
N GLY A 50 -16.44 9.21 1.05
CA GLY A 50 -15.65 10.40 1.43
C GLY A 50 -15.93 11.61 0.52
N LEU A 51 -15.49 12.80 0.93
CA LEU A 51 -15.67 14.03 0.14
C LEU A 51 -14.88 14.01 -1.18
N ASP A 52 -13.85 13.18 -1.30
CA ASP A 52 -13.15 12.90 -2.56
C ASP A 52 -14.00 12.08 -3.54
N ALA A 53 -14.91 11.24 -3.06
CA ALA A 53 -15.81 10.48 -3.94
C ALA A 53 -16.75 11.40 -4.74
N GLU A 54 -17.17 12.54 -4.17
CA GLU A 54 -17.97 13.57 -4.86
C GLU A 54 -17.22 14.22 -6.03
N VAL A 55 -15.89 14.24 -5.98
CA VAL A 55 -15.05 14.76 -7.07
C VAL A 55 -14.79 13.66 -8.09
N ILE A 56 -14.47 12.45 -7.64
CA ILE A 56 -14.19 11.29 -8.50
C ILE A 56 -15.40 10.90 -9.35
N GLU A 57 -16.60 10.93 -8.76
CA GLU A 57 -17.81 10.44 -9.44
C GLU A 57 -18.28 11.29 -10.63
N LYS A 58 -17.68 12.48 -10.81
CA LYS A 58 -17.91 13.32 -11.98
C LYS A 58 -17.27 12.74 -13.25
N ASP A 59 -16.20 11.98 -13.08
CA ASP A 59 -15.40 11.45 -14.19
C ASP A 59 -15.54 9.92 -14.32
N ILE A 60 -15.79 9.22 -13.22
CA ILE A 60 -15.82 7.76 -13.15
C ILE A 60 -17.10 7.32 -12.43
N PRO A 61 -17.87 6.34 -12.93
CA PRO A 61 -19.02 5.83 -12.18
C PRO A 61 -18.60 5.25 -10.82
N VAL A 62 -19.12 5.84 -9.74
CA VAL A 62 -18.92 5.38 -8.35
C VAL A 62 -20.25 4.99 -7.72
N PHE A 63 -20.35 3.76 -7.24
CA PHE A 63 -21.41 3.33 -6.33
C PHE A 63 -20.83 3.17 -4.93
N SER A 64 -21.45 3.78 -3.92
CA SER A 64 -21.01 3.63 -2.53
C SER A 64 -22.15 3.24 -1.61
N LEU A 65 -21.89 2.25 -0.73
CA LEU A 65 -22.87 1.78 0.25
C LEU A 65 -23.24 2.83 1.30
N GLU A 66 -22.37 3.82 1.51
CA GLU A 66 -22.56 4.92 2.46
C GLU A 66 -22.96 6.25 1.82
N LYS A 67 -23.20 6.29 0.50
CA LYS A 67 -23.70 7.50 -0.15
C LYS A 67 -25.04 7.90 0.47
N GLY A 68 -25.14 9.17 0.88
CA GLY A 68 -26.34 9.70 1.56
C GLY A 68 -26.40 9.51 3.08
N LEU A 69 -25.45 8.82 3.71
CA LEU A 69 -25.44 8.61 5.18
C LEU A 69 -24.82 9.76 5.98
N GLY A 70 -24.30 10.80 5.31
CA GLY A 70 -23.61 11.91 5.96
C GLY A 70 -22.30 11.45 6.59
N ASN A 71 -22.12 11.71 7.90
CA ASN A 71 -20.93 11.33 8.66
C ASN A 71 -21.08 9.99 9.42
N LYS A 72 -22.16 9.25 9.15
CA LYS A 72 -22.41 7.94 9.76
C LYS A 72 -21.78 6.85 8.90
N HIS A 73 -21.17 5.87 9.56
CA HIS A 73 -20.65 4.67 8.93
C HIS A 73 -21.56 3.46 9.16
N LEU A 74 -21.61 2.55 8.19
CA LEU A 74 -22.22 1.25 8.35
C LEU A 74 -21.46 0.46 9.43
N PRO A 75 -22.16 -0.27 10.33
CA PRO A 75 -21.56 -1.02 11.43
C PRO A 75 -20.96 -2.36 10.94
N VAL A 76 -20.07 -2.29 9.95
CA VAL A 76 -19.43 -3.43 9.30
C VAL A 76 -17.91 -3.27 9.30
N LYS A 77 -17.18 -4.36 9.05
CA LYS A 77 -15.72 -4.31 8.92
C LYS A 77 -15.31 -3.43 7.72
N LYS A 78 -14.19 -2.73 7.84
CA LYS A 78 -13.68 -1.81 6.82
C LYS A 78 -12.90 -2.56 5.74
N ASN A 79 -13.58 -3.39 4.97
CA ASN A 79 -12.94 -4.19 3.93
C ASN A 79 -13.88 -4.49 2.74
N ALA A 80 -13.30 -5.01 1.66
CA ALA A 80 -14.04 -5.36 0.45
C ALA A 80 -15.07 -6.49 0.66
N THR A 81 -14.81 -7.41 1.60
CA THR A 81 -15.74 -8.49 1.93
C THR A 81 -17.08 -7.96 2.42
N SER A 82 -17.09 -6.89 3.22
CA SER A 82 -18.31 -6.23 3.67
C SER A 82 -19.15 -5.68 2.51
N ILE A 83 -18.52 -5.24 1.42
CA ILE A 83 -19.23 -4.79 0.22
C ILE A 83 -19.91 -5.98 -0.48
N LEU A 84 -19.20 -7.10 -0.61
CA LEU A 84 -19.74 -8.30 -1.24
C LEU A 84 -20.83 -9.00 -0.42
N ARG A 85 -20.89 -8.77 0.89
CA ARG A 85 -21.97 -9.25 1.76
C ARG A 85 -23.25 -8.41 1.62
N ASP A 86 -23.14 -7.13 1.30
CA ASP A 86 -24.28 -6.24 1.19
C ASP A 86 -25.09 -6.54 -0.08
N LYS A 87 -26.41 -6.72 0.09
CA LYS A 87 -27.31 -7.05 -1.01
C LYS A 87 -27.29 -5.97 -2.11
N ARG A 88 -27.26 -4.69 -1.74
CA ARG A 88 -27.22 -3.56 -2.70
C ARG A 88 -25.93 -3.59 -3.52
N GLY A 89 -24.81 -3.93 -2.88
CA GLY A 89 -23.53 -4.12 -3.56
C GLY A 89 -23.57 -5.27 -4.57
N GLN A 90 -24.16 -6.41 -4.19
CA GLN A 90 -24.34 -7.54 -5.09
C GLN A 90 -25.30 -7.24 -6.25
N GLU A 91 -26.41 -6.56 -5.99
CA GLU A 91 -27.39 -6.14 -7.00
C GLU A 91 -26.73 -5.18 -8.01
N TYR A 92 -25.98 -4.18 -7.54
CA TYR A 92 -25.22 -3.27 -8.40
C TYR A 92 -24.23 -4.03 -9.29
N ILE A 93 -23.42 -4.93 -8.74
CA ILE A 93 -22.45 -5.73 -9.52
C ILE A 93 -23.17 -6.63 -10.53
N SER A 94 -24.30 -7.26 -10.13
CA SER A 94 -25.06 -8.17 -10.98
C SER A 94 -25.80 -7.46 -12.12
N SER A 95 -25.96 -6.13 -12.04
CA SER A 95 -26.57 -5.35 -13.12
C SER A 95 -25.68 -5.22 -14.36
N PHE A 96 -24.39 -5.57 -14.26
CA PHE A 96 -23.44 -5.50 -15.36
C PHE A 96 -23.21 -6.86 -16.02
N LYS A 97 -22.91 -6.83 -17.32
CA LYS A 97 -22.56 -8.03 -18.09
C LYS A 97 -21.11 -8.42 -17.79
N ASN A 98 -20.88 -9.70 -17.48
CA ASN A 98 -19.55 -10.27 -17.24
C ASN A 98 -18.68 -9.42 -16.28
N PRO A 99 -19.14 -9.15 -15.04
CA PRO A 99 -18.40 -8.29 -14.12
C PRO A 99 -17.06 -8.93 -13.73
N ALA A 100 -16.00 -8.14 -13.79
CA ALA A 100 -14.67 -8.51 -13.36
C ALA A 100 -14.22 -7.62 -12.20
N LEU A 101 -14.01 -8.22 -11.03
CA LEU A 101 -13.81 -7.50 -9.78
C LEU A 101 -12.33 -7.48 -9.38
N ILE A 102 -11.76 -6.28 -9.29
CA ILE A 102 -10.37 -6.06 -8.83
C ILE A 102 -10.32 -5.66 -7.37
N PHE A 103 -9.46 -6.33 -6.61
CA PHE A 103 -9.31 -6.17 -5.16
C PHE A 103 -7.88 -5.78 -4.78
N TYR A 104 -7.71 -5.23 -3.57
CA TYR A 104 -6.38 -5.08 -2.97
C TYR A 104 -5.72 -6.44 -2.80
N GLU A 105 -6.50 -7.35 -2.19
CA GLU A 105 -6.17 -8.74 -1.95
C GLU A 105 -7.47 -9.55 -1.79
N THR A 106 -7.38 -10.88 -1.85
CA THR A 106 -8.53 -11.78 -1.70
C THR A 106 -8.62 -12.38 -0.31
N THR A 107 -9.80 -12.87 0.04
CA THR A 107 -10.03 -13.76 1.17
C THR A 107 -10.79 -14.98 0.68
N ASN A 108 -10.78 -16.08 1.44
CA ASN A 108 -11.56 -17.28 1.11
C ASN A 108 -13.04 -16.95 0.87
N GLU A 109 -13.59 -16.01 1.63
CA GLU A 109 -14.97 -15.57 1.48
C GLU A 109 -15.21 -14.76 0.20
N ILE A 110 -14.28 -13.87 -0.19
CA ILE A 110 -14.36 -13.17 -1.48
C ILE A 110 -14.37 -14.20 -2.62
N GLU A 111 -13.47 -15.19 -2.56
CA GLU A 111 -13.36 -16.25 -3.56
C GLU A 111 -14.65 -17.08 -3.66
N GLU A 112 -15.23 -17.44 -2.52
CA GLU A 112 -16.50 -18.18 -2.46
C GLU A 112 -17.67 -17.40 -3.07
N ILE A 113 -17.82 -16.11 -2.70
CA ILE A 113 -18.90 -15.26 -3.21
C ILE A 113 -18.78 -15.10 -4.73
N ILE A 114 -17.58 -14.82 -5.24
CA ILE A 114 -17.33 -14.64 -6.67
C ILE A 114 -17.63 -15.92 -7.45
N ARG A 115 -17.17 -17.08 -6.94
CA ARG A 115 -17.45 -18.38 -7.55
C ARG A 115 -18.95 -18.66 -7.60
N ARG A 116 -19.67 -18.46 -6.49
CA ARG A 116 -21.14 -18.65 -6.42
C ARG A 116 -21.89 -17.74 -7.39
N LYS A 117 -21.45 -16.50 -7.53
CA LYS A 117 -22.06 -15.49 -8.42
C LYS A 117 -21.59 -15.59 -9.88
N LYS A 118 -20.64 -16.46 -10.19
CA LYS A 118 -20.02 -16.63 -11.52
C LYS A 118 -19.43 -15.32 -12.06
N TRP A 119 -18.85 -14.50 -11.19
CA TRP A 119 -18.12 -13.30 -11.59
C TRP A 119 -16.64 -13.62 -11.86
N THR A 120 -15.92 -12.70 -12.51
CA THR A 120 -14.48 -12.85 -12.74
C THR A 120 -13.69 -12.24 -11.60
N LEU A 121 -12.80 -13.02 -10.96
CA LEU A 121 -11.89 -12.53 -9.92
C LEU A 121 -10.60 -11.99 -10.54
N VAL A 122 -10.31 -10.71 -10.33
CA VAL A 122 -9.06 -10.05 -10.72
C VAL A 122 -8.15 -9.91 -9.50
N ALA A 123 -7.66 -11.06 -9.03
CA ALA A 123 -6.58 -11.20 -8.04
C ALA A 123 -6.21 -12.68 -7.86
N ASN A 124 -5.01 -12.94 -7.31
CA ASN A 124 -4.59 -14.31 -6.97
C ASN A 124 -5.35 -14.82 -5.73
N PRO A 125 -5.63 -16.14 -5.65
CA PRO A 125 -6.28 -16.73 -4.49
C PRO A 125 -5.37 -16.64 -3.25
N LYS A 126 -5.99 -16.59 -2.06
CA LYS A 126 -5.32 -16.46 -0.75
C LYS A 126 -4.29 -17.57 -0.54
N SER A 127 -4.68 -18.80 -0.86
CA SER A 127 -3.83 -20.00 -0.71
C SER A 127 -2.54 -19.93 -1.52
N LEU A 128 -2.53 -19.23 -2.67
CA LEU A 128 -1.33 -19.00 -3.46
C LEU A 128 -0.46 -17.90 -2.84
N ARG A 129 -1.06 -16.79 -2.41
CA ARG A 129 -0.35 -15.66 -1.80
C ARG A 129 0.37 -16.03 -0.50
N GLU A 130 -0.30 -16.79 0.37
CA GLU A 130 0.25 -17.22 1.68
C GLU A 130 1.53 -18.05 1.58
N LYS A 131 1.81 -18.66 0.41
CA LYS A 131 3.07 -19.36 0.15
C LYS A 131 4.27 -18.42 0.10
N PHE A 132 4.04 -17.13 -0.22
CA PHE A 132 5.09 -16.13 -0.45
C PHE A 132 5.06 -14.99 0.58
N GLU A 133 3.94 -14.75 1.25
CA GLU A 133 3.82 -13.71 2.31
C GLU A 133 4.50 -14.11 3.63
N ASN A 134 4.54 -15.40 3.94
CA ASN A 134 5.14 -15.86 5.18
C ASN A 134 6.66 -15.67 5.16
N LYS A 135 7.19 -14.82 6.04
CA LYS A 135 8.61 -14.42 6.06
C LYS A 135 9.58 -15.58 6.25
N VAL A 136 9.17 -16.61 7.00
CA VAL A 136 10.01 -17.80 7.20
C VAL A 136 10.07 -18.64 5.93
N LYS A 137 8.91 -18.94 5.32
CA LYS A 137 8.83 -19.70 4.06
C LYS A 137 9.47 -18.96 2.88
N PHE A 138 9.36 -17.64 2.86
CA PHE A 138 9.93 -16.80 1.81
C PHE A 138 11.46 -16.87 1.75
N ARG A 139 12.14 -17.15 2.87
CA ARG A 139 13.60 -17.36 2.88
C ARG A 139 14.03 -18.55 2.01
N ASP A 140 13.24 -19.62 2.00
CA ASP A 140 13.51 -20.76 1.13
C ASP A 140 13.26 -20.42 -0.33
N VAL A 141 12.33 -19.50 -0.62
CA VAL A 141 12.14 -18.95 -1.97
C VAL A 141 13.38 -18.18 -2.41
N LEU A 142 13.93 -17.30 -1.56
CA LEU A 142 15.14 -16.54 -1.86
C LEU A 142 16.34 -17.47 -2.14
N LYS A 143 16.55 -18.50 -1.31
CA LYS A 143 17.58 -19.52 -1.55
C LYS A 143 17.40 -20.23 -2.89
N LYS A 144 16.16 -20.66 -3.20
CA LYS A 144 15.83 -21.32 -4.49
C LYS A 144 16.01 -20.39 -5.69
N CYS A 145 15.95 -19.09 -5.49
CA CYS A 145 16.24 -18.08 -6.51
C CYS A 145 17.73 -17.72 -6.59
N GLY A 146 18.59 -18.28 -5.73
CA GLY A 146 20.00 -17.89 -5.64
C GLY A 146 20.18 -16.44 -5.17
N ILE A 147 19.33 -15.98 -4.25
CA ILE A 147 19.39 -14.64 -3.66
C ILE A 147 19.86 -14.77 -2.21
N ASP A 148 20.91 -14.02 -1.88
CA ASP A 148 21.47 -13.99 -0.54
C ASP A 148 20.48 -13.47 0.49
N LEU A 149 20.46 -14.14 1.65
CA LEU A 149 19.69 -13.70 2.81
C LEU A 149 20.51 -12.68 3.62
N ILE A 150 19.80 -11.83 4.35
CA ILE A 150 20.42 -11.11 5.48
C ILE A 150 21.03 -12.16 6.41
N PRO A 151 22.25 -11.94 6.92
CA PRO A 151 22.83 -12.80 7.95
C PRO A 151 21.84 -12.95 9.12
N SER A 152 21.26 -14.14 9.24
CA SER A 152 20.19 -14.38 10.20
C SER A 152 19.94 -15.88 10.43
N GLU A 153 19.29 -16.22 11.54
CA GLU A 153 18.90 -17.58 11.88
C GLU A 153 17.45 -17.67 12.36
N ILE A 154 16.86 -18.86 12.20
CA ILE A 154 15.53 -19.20 12.71
C ILE A 154 15.72 -20.07 13.95
N ASN A 155 15.30 -19.59 15.13
CA ASN A 155 15.48 -20.34 16.38
C ASN A 155 14.33 -20.07 17.37
N TYR A 156 14.21 -20.91 18.40
CA TYR A 156 13.32 -20.64 19.52
C TYR A 156 13.97 -19.62 20.46
N LEU A 157 13.16 -18.74 21.04
CA LEU A 157 13.66 -17.75 21.99
C LEU A 157 14.36 -18.39 23.20
N ARG A 158 13.87 -19.54 23.66
CA ARG A 158 14.48 -20.30 24.76
C ARG A 158 15.87 -20.87 24.47
N ASN A 159 16.25 -20.97 23.19
CA ASN A 159 17.52 -21.56 22.76
C ASN A 159 18.62 -20.52 22.52
N VAL A 160 18.31 -19.23 22.61
CA VAL A 160 19.26 -18.15 22.38
C VAL A 160 19.27 -17.20 23.58
N ASN A 161 20.41 -16.54 23.79
CA ASN A 161 20.54 -15.51 24.81
C ASN A 161 21.24 -14.27 24.22
N TYR A 162 21.19 -13.17 24.96
CA TYR A 162 21.75 -11.90 24.52
C TYR A 162 23.24 -12.00 24.14
N SER A 163 24.05 -12.67 24.96
CA SER A 163 25.49 -12.83 24.71
C SER A 163 25.78 -13.60 23.42
N TYR A 164 25.03 -14.67 23.15
CA TYR A 164 25.11 -15.43 21.91
C TYR A 164 24.76 -14.55 20.69
N LEU A 165 23.63 -13.83 20.76
CA LEU A 165 23.16 -12.98 19.66
C LEU A 165 24.13 -11.83 19.38
N VAL A 166 24.69 -11.21 20.42
CA VAL A 166 25.70 -10.14 20.25
C VAL A 166 26.99 -10.66 19.63
N LYS A 167 27.44 -11.85 20.03
CA LYS A 167 28.63 -12.48 19.42
C LYS A 167 28.42 -12.74 17.93
N LYS A 168 27.19 -13.08 17.52
CA LYS A 168 26.86 -13.48 16.15
C LYS A 168 26.51 -12.31 15.23
N TYR A 169 25.75 -11.34 15.73
CA TYR A 169 25.17 -10.25 14.92
C TYR A 169 25.68 -8.86 15.30
N GLY A 170 26.46 -8.75 16.37
CA GLY A 170 26.91 -7.49 16.93
C GLY A 170 25.96 -6.89 17.96
N LYS A 171 26.31 -5.72 18.49
CA LYS A 171 25.54 -5.02 19.54
C LYS A 171 24.15 -4.57 19.09
N LYS A 172 23.94 -4.45 17.76
CA LYS A 172 22.66 -4.13 17.15
C LYS A 172 22.16 -5.32 16.33
N PHE A 173 20.97 -5.80 16.65
CA PHE A 173 20.35 -6.90 15.92
C PHE A 173 18.84 -6.76 15.91
N VAL A 174 18.17 -7.59 15.11
CA VAL A 174 16.73 -7.54 14.89
C VAL A 174 16.10 -8.86 15.27
N ILE A 175 14.98 -8.81 15.99
CA ILE A 175 14.12 -9.97 16.26
C ILE A 175 12.83 -9.79 15.46
N GLN A 176 12.41 -10.81 14.71
CA GLN A 176 11.20 -10.75 13.90
C GLN A 176 10.26 -11.94 14.14
N LEU A 177 8.98 -11.61 14.27
CA LEU A 177 7.88 -12.58 14.30
C LEU A 177 7.58 -13.10 12.88
N PRO A 178 7.18 -14.37 12.73
CA PRO A 178 7.05 -15.02 11.42
C PRO A 178 5.84 -14.57 10.59
N ASP A 179 4.77 -14.10 11.22
CA ASP A 179 3.43 -13.90 10.64
C ASP A 179 2.87 -12.48 10.79
N CYS A 180 3.68 -11.54 11.30
CA CYS A 180 3.28 -10.15 11.49
C CYS A 180 3.73 -9.25 10.32
N GLY A 181 2.77 -8.59 9.67
CA GLY A 181 3.00 -7.57 8.64
C GLY A 181 3.08 -6.13 9.18
N GLY A 182 3.50 -5.20 8.33
CA GLY A 182 3.45 -3.75 8.61
C GLY A 182 4.26 -3.31 9.82
N GLY A 183 5.43 -3.89 10.03
CA GLY A 183 6.36 -3.49 11.09
C GLY A 183 6.01 -3.95 12.52
N LYS A 184 4.75 -4.33 12.77
CA LYS A 184 4.24 -4.75 14.09
C LYS A 184 5.04 -5.89 14.75
N GLY A 185 5.70 -6.74 13.97
CA GLY A 185 6.46 -7.89 14.47
C GLY A 185 7.98 -7.75 14.36
N THR A 186 8.50 -6.55 14.12
CA THR A 186 9.95 -6.30 14.02
C THR A 186 10.42 -5.53 15.24
N PHE A 187 11.45 -6.03 15.91
CA PHE A 187 12.00 -5.43 17.12
C PHE A 187 13.48 -5.17 16.93
N PHE A 188 13.89 -3.91 17.07
CA PHE A 188 15.28 -3.48 17.00
C PHE A 188 15.89 -3.53 18.39
N ILE A 189 17.00 -4.25 18.53
CA ILE A 189 17.74 -4.38 19.79
C ILE A 189 19.02 -3.55 19.69
N ASN A 190 19.14 -2.53 20.53
CA ASN A 190 20.33 -1.68 20.65
C ASN A 190 21.06 -1.86 21.98
N SER A 191 20.41 -2.51 22.96
CA SER A 191 20.97 -2.70 24.29
C SER A 191 20.47 -3.99 24.95
N LYS A 192 21.13 -4.39 26.04
CA LYS A 192 20.75 -5.54 26.86
C LYS A 192 19.39 -5.31 27.56
N ASP A 193 19.09 -4.07 27.91
CA ASP A 193 17.84 -3.73 28.59
C ASP A 193 16.66 -3.74 27.61
N GLU A 194 16.83 -3.21 26.40
CA GLU A 194 15.82 -3.35 25.33
C GLU A 194 15.55 -4.84 25.02
N TYR A 195 16.61 -5.66 24.95
CA TYR A 195 16.44 -7.11 24.79
C TYR A 195 15.58 -7.70 25.92
N ARG A 196 15.89 -7.37 27.18
CA ARG A 196 15.14 -7.85 28.35
C ARG A 196 13.68 -7.39 28.32
N GLU A 197 13.41 -6.14 27.95
CA GLU A 197 12.05 -5.63 27.82
C GLU A 197 11.27 -6.40 26.75
N ILE A 198 11.86 -6.59 25.57
CA ILE A 198 11.21 -7.24 24.44
C ILE A 198 10.91 -8.71 24.73
N VAL A 199 11.87 -9.49 25.25
CA VAL A 199 11.65 -10.91 25.56
C VAL A 199 10.64 -11.14 26.69
N ASN A 200 10.46 -10.13 27.56
CA ASN A 200 9.47 -10.17 28.64
C ASN A 200 8.12 -9.56 28.28
N SER A 201 8.01 -8.93 27.10
CA SER A 201 6.77 -8.34 26.61
C SER A 201 5.69 -9.42 26.44
N LYS A 202 4.42 -9.04 26.67
CA LYS A 202 3.28 -9.94 26.49
C LYS A 202 3.25 -10.53 25.08
N LYS A 203 3.57 -9.70 24.08
CA LYS A 203 3.57 -10.08 22.67
C LYS A 203 4.58 -11.18 22.36
N ILE A 204 5.83 -11.05 22.80
CA ILE A 204 6.84 -12.10 22.56
C ILE A 204 6.53 -13.38 23.35
N LYS A 205 5.92 -13.26 24.54
CA LYS A 205 5.53 -14.42 25.35
C LYS A 205 4.57 -15.37 24.62
N GLU A 206 3.69 -14.84 23.77
CA GLU A 206 2.78 -15.63 22.92
C GLU A 206 3.53 -16.45 21.84
N TYR A 207 4.79 -16.12 21.55
CA TYR A 207 5.62 -16.78 20.54
C TYR A 207 6.76 -17.62 21.15
N ARG A 208 6.70 -17.95 22.44
CA ARG A 208 7.77 -18.73 23.13
C ARG A 208 8.05 -20.09 22.47
N ASP A 209 7.01 -20.74 21.97
CA ASP A 209 7.07 -22.04 21.30
C ASP A 209 7.01 -21.94 19.77
N ILE A 210 7.26 -20.74 19.23
CA ILE A 210 7.32 -20.47 17.81
C ILE A 210 8.75 -20.04 17.46
N LYS A 211 9.25 -20.50 16.32
CA LYS A 211 10.58 -20.07 15.85
C LYS A 211 10.52 -18.62 15.37
N LEU A 212 11.46 -17.81 15.86
CA LEU A 212 11.64 -16.41 15.49
C LEU A 212 12.84 -16.26 14.56
N ASN A 213 12.86 -15.17 13.79
CA ASN A 213 14.05 -14.79 13.00
C ASN A 213 14.90 -13.81 13.80
N PHE A 214 16.19 -14.12 13.95
CA PHE A 214 17.19 -13.25 14.55
C PHE A 214 18.18 -12.84 13.47
N ALA A 215 18.29 -11.55 13.18
CA ALA A 215 19.04 -11.04 12.04
C ALA A 215 20.02 -9.93 12.41
N SER A 216 21.09 -9.81 11.64
CA SER A 216 21.96 -8.62 11.65
C SER A 216 21.16 -7.35 11.39
N PHE A 217 21.50 -6.30 12.13
CA PHE A 217 21.01 -4.96 11.83
C PHE A 217 21.74 -4.40 10.59
N ILE A 218 20.98 -3.93 9.61
CA ILE A 218 21.53 -3.30 8.40
C ILE A 218 21.32 -1.79 8.47
N THR A 219 22.40 -1.03 8.33
CA THR A 219 22.35 0.43 8.28
C THR A 219 22.16 0.91 6.85
N GLY A 220 20.99 1.46 6.55
CA GLY A 220 20.71 2.10 5.27
C GLY A 220 19.21 2.19 4.96
N PRO A 221 18.84 2.58 3.75
CA PRO A 221 17.44 2.74 3.37
C PRO A 221 16.73 1.42 3.10
N SER A 222 15.40 1.46 3.13
CA SER A 222 14.53 0.31 2.86
C SER A 222 13.78 0.48 1.52
N PRO A 223 14.44 0.37 0.36
CA PRO A 223 13.77 0.52 -0.92
C PRO A 223 12.73 -0.57 -1.14
N SER A 224 11.68 -0.26 -1.89
CA SER A 224 10.78 -1.26 -2.48
C SER A 224 10.89 -1.26 -3.99
N ILE A 225 10.29 -2.26 -4.64
CA ILE A 225 10.12 -2.33 -6.10
C ILE A 225 8.79 -3.01 -6.41
N THR A 226 8.09 -2.52 -7.42
CA THR A 226 6.82 -3.10 -7.88
C THR A 226 7.09 -3.95 -9.11
N GLY A 227 6.78 -5.25 -9.02
CA GLY A 227 6.85 -6.20 -10.12
C GLY A 227 5.45 -6.60 -10.64
N CYS A 228 5.40 -7.14 -11.85
CA CYS A 228 4.19 -7.71 -12.44
C CYS A 228 4.55 -8.96 -13.25
N VAL A 229 4.02 -10.11 -12.84
CA VAL A 229 4.17 -11.38 -13.55
C VAL A 229 3.15 -11.44 -14.68
N THR A 230 3.62 -11.51 -15.92
CA THR A 230 2.76 -11.62 -17.10
C THR A 230 3.07 -12.89 -17.88
N ARG A 231 2.21 -13.25 -18.83
CA ARG A 231 2.51 -14.32 -19.79
C ARG A 231 3.70 -13.98 -20.69
N GLN A 232 3.95 -12.70 -20.93
CA GLN A 232 5.00 -12.19 -21.81
C GLN A 232 6.36 -12.05 -21.10
N GLY A 233 6.41 -12.15 -19.77
CA GLY A 233 7.63 -11.97 -18.98
C GLY A 233 7.38 -11.22 -17.67
N ILE A 234 8.45 -10.77 -17.02
CA ILE A 234 8.36 -9.99 -15.78
C ILE A 234 8.58 -8.51 -16.10
N LEU A 235 7.67 -7.67 -15.63
CA LEU A 235 7.80 -6.22 -15.69
C LEU A 235 8.05 -5.67 -14.30
N TYR A 236 8.84 -4.60 -14.18
CA TYR A 236 9.11 -4.00 -12.88
C TYR A 236 9.55 -2.55 -12.98
N THR A 237 9.24 -1.79 -11.94
CA THR A 237 9.66 -0.39 -11.78
C THR A 237 11.14 -0.29 -11.42
N ASN A 238 11.66 0.94 -11.31
CA ASN A 238 12.93 1.18 -10.62
C ASN A 238 12.73 1.03 -9.08
N PRO A 239 13.78 0.77 -8.27
CA PRO A 239 13.65 0.80 -6.83
C PRO A 239 13.24 2.20 -6.36
N GLN A 240 12.39 2.24 -5.35
CA GLN A 240 11.73 3.44 -4.86
C GLN A 240 11.92 3.58 -3.35
N TYR A 241 12.16 4.80 -2.87
CA TYR A 241 12.19 5.10 -1.45
C TYR A 241 10.80 4.94 -0.85
N GLN A 242 10.76 4.23 0.28
CA GLN A 242 9.61 4.19 1.17
C GLN A 242 9.78 5.27 2.24
N VAL A 243 8.70 5.97 2.56
CA VAL A 243 8.63 6.82 3.74
C VAL A 243 8.22 5.92 4.90
N LEU A 244 9.15 5.64 5.81
CA LEU A 244 8.94 4.76 6.97
C LEU A 244 9.12 5.55 8.26
N ASP A 245 8.30 5.23 9.27
CA ASP A 245 8.44 5.77 10.64
C ASP A 245 8.50 7.30 10.70
N ALA A 246 7.80 7.99 9.79
CA ALA A 246 7.70 9.44 9.80
C ALA A 246 6.75 9.88 10.94
N PRO A 247 7.23 10.54 12.00
CA PRO A 247 6.40 10.91 13.16
C PRO A 247 5.30 11.91 12.80
N GLU A 248 5.44 12.65 11.70
CA GLU A 248 4.39 13.51 11.18
C GLU A 248 3.28 12.73 10.47
N CYS A 249 3.45 11.45 10.17
CA CYS A 249 2.45 10.62 9.48
C CYS A 249 1.84 9.56 10.39
N PHE A 250 2.59 9.10 11.39
CA PHE A 250 2.22 8.02 12.30
C PHE A 250 2.65 8.31 13.74
N ASN A 251 1.82 7.91 14.70
CA ASN A 251 2.26 7.80 16.09
C ASN A 251 3.11 6.53 16.27
N LEU A 252 4.36 6.72 16.69
CA LEU A 252 5.38 5.68 16.82
C LEU A 252 5.14 4.72 18.01
N GLU A 253 4.23 5.05 18.93
CA GLU A 253 3.75 4.09 19.94
C GLU A 253 3.08 2.86 19.29
N LYS A 254 2.62 2.97 18.03
CA LYS A 254 2.07 1.85 17.26
C LYS A 254 3.12 0.79 16.94
N GLY A 255 4.40 1.17 16.81
CA GLY A 255 5.49 0.28 16.44
C GLY A 255 6.54 0.94 15.54
N SER A 256 7.38 0.11 14.92
CA SER A 256 8.45 0.51 13.99
C SER A 256 8.23 -0.13 12.62
N GLY A 257 8.90 0.37 11.57
CA GLY A 257 8.68 -0.07 10.18
C GLY A 257 7.31 0.32 9.62
N LEU A 258 6.72 1.40 10.12
CA LEU A 258 5.38 1.86 9.74
C LEU A 258 5.44 2.59 8.40
N PHE A 259 4.87 1.95 7.38
CA PHE A 259 4.76 2.53 6.05
C PHE A 259 3.88 3.78 6.03
N SER A 260 4.46 4.90 5.59
CA SER A 260 3.83 6.22 5.51
C SER A 260 3.79 6.78 4.09
N GLY A 261 4.27 6.07 3.07
CA GLY A 261 4.22 6.54 1.69
C GLY A 261 5.43 6.21 0.84
N HIS A 262 5.54 6.89 -0.29
CA HIS A 262 6.64 6.74 -1.25
C HIS A 262 7.10 8.10 -1.74
N ASP A 263 8.40 8.25 -1.95
CA ASP A 263 9.01 9.43 -2.56
C ASP A 263 9.71 9.02 -3.86
N TRP A 264 8.94 9.00 -4.96
CA TRP A 264 9.48 8.63 -6.26
C TRP A 264 10.39 9.73 -6.83
N THR A 265 10.07 10.99 -6.55
CA THR A 265 10.90 12.14 -6.98
C THR A 265 12.33 12.05 -6.43
N LYS A 266 12.49 11.64 -5.16
CA LYS A 266 13.80 11.43 -4.51
C LYS A 266 14.50 10.15 -4.95
N SER A 267 13.76 9.17 -5.45
CA SER A 267 14.26 7.83 -5.77
C SER A 267 15.31 7.88 -6.89
N ASN A 268 16.58 7.91 -6.48
CA ASN A 268 17.74 7.94 -7.35
C ASN A 268 18.86 7.08 -6.75
N PHE A 269 18.68 5.76 -6.84
CA PHE A 269 19.64 4.79 -6.33
C PHE A 269 20.82 4.61 -7.30
N PRO A 270 22.03 4.25 -6.82
CA PRO A 270 23.15 3.89 -7.68
C PRO A 270 22.79 2.77 -8.66
N GLU A 271 23.37 2.80 -9.86
CA GLU A 271 23.08 1.80 -10.91
C GLU A 271 23.32 0.36 -10.43
N LYS A 272 24.39 0.13 -9.65
CA LYS A 272 24.70 -1.17 -9.04
C LYS A 272 23.55 -1.68 -8.14
N VAL A 273 22.89 -0.79 -7.41
CA VAL A 273 21.75 -1.12 -6.55
C VAL A 273 20.50 -1.38 -7.39
N ALA A 274 20.26 -0.55 -8.41
CA ALA A 274 19.14 -0.75 -9.33
C ALA A 274 19.23 -2.11 -10.05
N ARG A 275 20.42 -2.47 -10.54
CA ARG A 275 20.68 -3.75 -11.18
C ARG A 275 20.40 -4.95 -10.26
N GLN A 276 20.84 -4.89 -9.00
CA GLN A 276 20.51 -5.93 -8.00
C GLN A 276 18.99 -6.05 -7.80
N ALA A 277 18.29 -4.91 -7.62
CA ALA A 277 16.84 -4.91 -7.44
C ALA A 277 16.10 -5.51 -8.65
N HIS A 278 16.54 -5.18 -9.87
CA HIS A 278 15.99 -5.72 -11.12
C HIS A 278 16.21 -7.22 -11.22
N GLU A 279 17.44 -7.69 -10.97
CA GLU A 279 17.79 -9.12 -11.02
C GLU A 279 16.96 -9.93 -10.01
N PHE A 280 16.84 -9.43 -8.78
CA PHE A 280 16.03 -10.10 -7.75
C PHE A 280 14.54 -10.13 -8.13
N THR A 281 14.02 -9.04 -8.67
CA THR A 281 12.61 -8.96 -9.09
C THR A 281 12.32 -9.90 -10.25
N GLU A 282 13.21 -10.01 -11.23
CA GLU A 282 13.12 -10.96 -12.34
C GLU A 282 13.12 -12.41 -11.82
N LYS A 283 14.15 -12.78 -11.03
CA LYS A 283 14.29 -14.13 -10.47
C LYS A 283 13.07 -14.55 -9.63
N ILE A 284 12.61 -13.68 -8.74
CA ILE A 284 11.44 -13.95 -7.90
C ILE A 284 10.17 -13.97 -8.74
N GLY A 285 10.00 -13.06 -9.71
CA GLY A 285 8.85 -13.05 -10.61
C GLY A 285 8.74 -14.33 -11.44
N LEU A 286 9.85 -14.82 -11.98
CA LEU A 286 9.93 -16.11 -12.68
C LEU A 286 9.61 -17.28 -11.74
N TYR A 287 10.08 -17.25 -10.50
CA TYR A 287 9.71 -18.25 -9.50
C TYR A 287 8.22 -18.23 -9.19
N LEU A 288 7.62 -17.07 -8.94
CA LEU A 288 6.18 -16.90 -8.73
C LEU A 288 5.38 -17.46 -9.91
N ARG A 289 5.80 -17.16 -11.15
CA ARG A 289 5.18 -17.66 -12.38
C ARG A 289 5.10 -19.19 -12.43
N LYS A 290 6.15 -19.90 -11.99
CA LYS A 290 6.16 -21.38 -11.94
C LYS A 290 5.07 -21.97 -11.05
N PHE A 291 4.59 -21.22 -10.05
CA PHE A 291 3.47 -21.62 -9.18
C PHE A 291 2.10 -21.12 -9.67
N GLY A 292 2.02 -20.60 -10.89
CA GLY A 292 0.78 -20.08 -11.49
C GLY A 292 0.41 -18.67 -11.02
N TYR A 293 1.31 -17.97 -10.33
CA TYR A 293 1.08 -16.58 -9.94
C TYR A 293 1.09 -15.66 -11.16
N LYS A 294 0.16 -14.70 -11.22
CA LYS A 294 0.11 -13.66 -12.25
C LYS A 294 -0.25 -12.30 -11.65
N GLY A 295 0.13 -11.23 -12.33
CA GLY A 295 -0.13 -9.87 -11.89
C GLY A 295 0.90 -9.32 -10.89
N ILE A 296 0.48 -8.30 -10.16
CA ILE A 296 1.35 -7.40 -9.38
C ILE A 296 1.81 -8.04 -8.07
N PHE A 297 3.11 -7.94 -7.80
CA PHE A 297 3.73 -8.19 -6.51
C PHE A 297 4.69 -7.04 -6.14
N GLY A 298 5.03 -6.92 -4.87
CA GLY A 298 6.02 -5.97 -4.39
C GLY A 298 7.13 -6.68 -3.61
N LEU A 299 8.35 -6.19 -3.74
CA LEU A 299 9.45 -6.63 -2.90
C LEU A 299 9.92 -5.47 -2.03
N ASP A 300 9.98 -5.71 -0.73
CA ASP A 300 10.64 -4.79 0.20
C ASP A 300 12.06 -5.28 0.43
N MET A 301 12.99 -4.34 0.45
CA MET A 301 14.42 -4.62 0.51
C MET A 301 15.10 -3.73 1.56
N LEU A 302 16.27 -4.16 2.02
CA LEU A 302 17.19 -3.35 2.83
C LEU A 302 18.48 -3.16 2.05
N LEU A 303 18.89 -1.90 1.89
CA LEU A 303 20.17 -1.54 1.30
C LEU A 303 21.17 -1.29 2.41
N ASP A 304 22.23 -2.08 2.44
CA ASP A 304 23.43 -1.75 3.22
C ASP A 304 24.12 -0.55 2.56
N GLN A 305 24.16 0.57 3.28
CA GLN A 305 24.68 1.82 2.74
C GLN A 305 26.19 1.79 2.51
N GLU A 306 26.94 0.99 3.27
CA GLU A 306 28.40 0.89 3.16
C GLU A 306 28.79 -0.03 2.00
N SER A 307 28.24 -1.23 1.96
CA SER A 307 28.59 -2.23 0.94
C SER A 307 27.82 -2.10 -0.37
N GLN A 308 26.74 -1.30 -0.38
CA GLN A 308 25.73 -1.24 -1.44
C GLN A 308 25.11 -2.61 -1.77
N LYS A 309 25.13 -3.54 -0.82
CA LYS A 309 24.47 -4.84 -0.94
C LYS A 309 22.99 -4.70 -0.62
N LEU A 310 22.16 -5.25 -1.49
CA LEU A 310 20.72 -5.24 -1.35
C LEU A 310 20.24 -6.60 -0.83
N TYR A 311 19.33 -6.58 0.15
CA TYR A 311 18.73 -7.79 0.70
C TYR A 311 17.22 -7.73 0.56
N VAL A 312 16.61 -8.75 -0.03
CA VAL A 312 15.14 -8.87 -0.08
C VAL A 312 14.62 -9.38 1.26
N VAL A 313 13.66 -8.67 1.86
CA VAL A 313 13.13 -9.00 3.20
C VAL A 313 11.68 -9.46 3.18
N GLU A 314 10.88 -8.98 2.24
CA GLU A 314 9.45 -9.29 2.18
C GLU A 314 8.97 -9.34 0.73
N CYS A 315 8.09 -10.30 0.45
CA CYS A 315 7.31 -10.33 -0.79
C CYS A 315 5.85 -10.07 -0.44
N ASN A 316 5.27 -9.07 -1.12
CA ASN A 316 3.88 -8.68 -1.05
C ASN A 316 3.18 -9.11 -2.36
N PRO A 317 2.68 -10.35 -2.48
CA PRO A 317 2.10 -10.91 -3.71
C PRO A 317 0.65 -10.43 -3.94
N ARG A 318 0.42 -9.12 -3.87
CA ARG A 318 -0.88 -8.46 -4.01
C ARG A 318 -0.70 -7.01 -4.47
N LEU A 319 -1.79 -6.27 -4.65
CA LEU A 319 -1.68 -4.81 -4.82
C LEU A 319 -1.02 -4.19 -3.56
N LEU A 320 -0.24 -3.15 -3.79
CA LEU A 320 0.64 -2.54 -2.81
C LEU A 320 0.06 -1.21 -2.30
N GLY A 321 0.60 -0.71 -1.17
CA GLY A 321 0.29 0.64 -0.67
C GLY A 321 0.71 1.77 -1.62
N SER A 322 1.49 1.44 -2.66
CA SER A 322 1.82 2.33 -3.77
C SER A 322 0.61 2.67 -4.66
N PHE A 323 -0.40 1.82 -4.73
CA PHE A 323 -1.62 2.03 -5.52
C PHE A 323 -2.64 2.90 -4.77
N PRO A 324 -3.40 3.75 -5.49
CA PRO A 324 -3.40 3.95 -6.95
C PRO A 324 -2.30 4.91 -7.46
N VAL A 325 -1.59 5.60 -6.57
CA VAL A 325 -0.77 6.76 -6.96
C VAL A 325 0.37 6.38 -7.89
N ILE A 326 0.96 5.19 -7.75
CA ILE A 326 1.95 4.70 -8.71
C ILE A 326 1.37 4.62 -10.13
N SER A 327 0.10 4.20 -10.31
CA SER A 327 -0.55 4.22 -11.62
C SER A 327 -0.70 5.64 -12.15
N MET A 328 -1.03 6.61 -11.30
CA MET A 328 -1.10 8.03 -11.70
C MET A 328 0.28 8.57 -12.13
N VAL A 329 1.34 8.19 -11.40
CA VAL A 329 2.73 8.52 -11.75
C VAL A 329 3.11 7.90 -13.09
N GLN A 330 2.78 6.63 -13.31
CA GLN A 330 3.02 5.93 -14.58
C GLN A 330 2.29 6.61 -15.74
N LEU A 331 0.99 6.89 -15.59
CA LEU A 331 0.17 7.55 -16.59
C LEU A 331 0.67 8.96 -16.92
N LYS A 332 1.02 9.76 -15.90
CA LYS A 332 1.60 11.11 -16.10
C LYS A 332 2.95 11.05 -16.83
N GLY A 333 3.74 10.00 -16.61
CA GLY A 333 5.00 9.74 -17.31
C GLY A 333 4.87 9.08 -18.69
N GLY A 334 3.63 8.83 -19.16
CA GLY A 334 3.39 8.13 -20.42
C GLY A 334 3.75 6.63 -20.39
N GLU A 335 3.95 6.05 -19.21
CA GLU A 335 4.24 4.64 -19.01
C GLU A 335 2.98 3.78 -19.12
N ILE A 336 3.16 2.49 -19.41
CA ILE A 336 2.10 1.49 -19.27
C ILE A 336 1.85 1.24 -17.77
N PRO A 337 0.64 1.48 -17.24
CA PRO A 337 0.36 1.22 -15.83
C PRO A 337 0.30 -0.28 -15.56
N LEU A 338 1.06 -0.76 -14.57
CA LEU A 338 1.14 -2.19 -14.26
C LEU A 338 -0.22 -2.80 -13.86
N ILE A 339 -1.13 -1.98 -13.31
CA ILE A 339 -2.48 -2.43 -12.94
C ILE A 339 -3.32 -2.83 -14.17
N ALA A 340 -3.07 -2.26 -15.35
CA ALA A 340 -3.76 -2.66 -16.57
C ALA A 340 -3.31 -4.06 -17.02
N LEU A 341 -2.00 -4.32 -17.00
CA LEU A 341 -1.45 -5.64 -17.36
C LEU A 341 -1.86 -6.71 -16.33
N HIS A 342 -1.85 -6.36 -15.04
CA HIS A 342 -2.47 -7.20 -14.00
C HIS A 342 -3.89 -7.60 -14.38
N THR A 343 -4.75 -6.62 -14.73
CA THR A 343 -6.14 -6.90 -15.11
C THR A 343 -6.22 -7.80 -16.35
N LEU A 344 -5.46 -7.52 -17.41
CA LEU A 344 -5.46 -8.34 -18.62
C LEU A 344 -5.08 -9.81 -18.35
N GLU A 345 -4.13 -10.06 -17.45
CA GLU A 345 -3.75 -11.41 -17.06
C GLU A 345 -4.88 -12.18 -16.38
N PHE A 346 -5.66 -11.53 -15.51
CA PHE A 346 -6.81 -12.15 -14.87
C PHE A 346 -8.02 -12.31 -15.79
N LEU A 347 -8.22 -11.39 -16.73
CA LEU A 347 -9.26 -11.51 -17.76
C LEU A 347 -8.95 -12.59 -18.81
N GLY A 348 -7.75 -13.16 -18.81
CA GLY A 348 -7.35 -14.20 -19.76
C GLY A 348 -7.15 -13.68 -21.19
N ILE A 349 -7.13 -12.37 -21.39
CA ILE A 349 -7.04 -11.75 -22.72
C ILE A 349 -5.62 -11.95 -23.27
N GLN A 350 -5.52 -12.49 -24.49
CA GLN A 350 -4.25 -12.67 -25.20
C GLN A 350 -3.79 -11.34 -25.81
N TYR A 351 -2.55 -10.94 -25.51
CA TYR A 351 -1.90 -9.75 -26.06
C TYR A 351 -0.43 -10.05 -26.35
N ASP A 352 0.15 -9.31 -27.29
CA ASP A 352 1.57 -9.37 -27.64
C ASP A 352 2.25 -8.09 -27.15
N LEU A 353 3.26 -8.22 -26.30
CA LEU A 353 3.94 -7.11 -25.61
C LEU A 353 5.41 -7.08 -26.00
N ASP A 354 5.91 -5.92 -26.38
CA ASP A 354 7.35 -5.69 -26.51
C ASP A 354 7.96 -5.51 -25.12
N LEU A 355 8.29 -6.63 -24.46
CA LEU A 355 8.70 -6.67 -23.06
C LEU A 355 9.87 -5.72 -22.76
N ASP A 356 10.89 -5.70 -23.61
CA ASP A 356 12.09 -4.89 -23.43
C ASP A 356 11.80 -3.40 -23.53
N SER A 357 11.04 -2.99 -24.56
CA SER A 357 10.63 -1.59 -24.75
C SER A 357 9.78 -1.10 -23.57
N VAL A 358 8.86 -1.94 -23.10
CA VAL A 358 7.97 -1.61 -21.98
C VAL A 358 8.73 -1.58 -20.66
N ASN A 359 9.64 -2.52 -20.39
CA ASN A 359 10.50 -2.48 -19.21
C ASN A 359 11.39 -1.22 -19.21
N LYS A 360 11.98 -0.86 -20.36
CA LYS A 360 12.77 0.37 -20.49
C LYS A 360 11.95 1.62 -20.14
N LEU A 361 10.68 1.64 -20.52
CA LEU A 361 9.76 2.73 -20.19
C LEU A 361 9.38 2.75 -18.70
N ILE A 362 9.03 1.60 -18.12
CA ILE A 362 8.58 1.48 -16.72
C ILE A 362 9.72 1.70 -15.71
N LYS A 363 10.96 1.46 -16.10
CA LYS A 363 12.16 1.71 -15.26
C LYS A 363 12.59 3.18 -15.21
N LYS A 364 11.99 4.07 -16.02
CA LYS A 364 12.33 5.50 -15.98
C LYS A 364 12.13 6.08 -14.59
N LYS A 365 12.93 7.10 -14.28
CA LYS A 365 12.78 7.88 -13.05
C LYS A 365 11.37 8.46 -13.02
N LYS A 366 10.74 8.32 -11.86
CA LYS A 366 9.36 8.72 -11.61
C LYS A 366 9.33 10.06 -10.88
N VAL A 367 8.30 10.86 -11.16
CA VAL A 367 8.05 12.14 -10.49
C VAL A 367 6.71 12.06 -9.79
N GLY A 368 6.74 12.30 -8.49
CA GLY A 368 5.60 12.20 -7.62
C GLY A 368 6.00 11.67 -6.25
N THR A 369 5.16 11.96 -5.28
CA THR A 369 5.30 11.53 -3.90
C THR A 369 3.92 11.34 -3.32
N GLN A 370 3.81 10.43 -2.36
CA GLN A 370 2.64 10.29 -1.52
C GLN A 370 3.04 10.15 -0.05
N LEU A 371 2.25 10.77 0.82
CA LEU A 371 2.28 10.61 2.26
C LEU A 371 0.90 10.15 2.74
N VAL A 372 0.87 9.17 3.63
CA VAL A 372 -0.35 8.62 4.22
C VAL A 372 -0.43 9.05 5.67
N LEU A 373 -1.35 9.94 5.97
CA LEU A 373 -1.51 10.50 7.31
C LEU A 373 -2.45 9.64 8.14
N HIS A 374 -2.11 9.47 9.41
CA HIS A 374 -2.88 8.70 10.38
C HIS A 374 -3.22 9.54 11.61
N ASN A 375 -4.17 9.07 12.39
CA ASN A 375 -4.49 9.67 13.67
C ASN A 375 -3.29 9.53 14.64
N LEU A 376 -2.70 10.66 15.01
CA LEU A 376 -1.50 10.73 15.85
C LEU A 376 -1.80 10.64 17.35
N GLU A 377 -3.06 10.78 17.77
CA GLU A 377 -3.42 10.95 19.20
C GLU A 377 -3.41 9.63 20.00
N GLY A 378 -3.26 8.47 19.33
CA GLY A 378 -3.32 7.15 19.98
C GLY A 378 -4.68 6.78 20.58
N ILE A 379 -5.66 7.69 20.53
CA ILE A 379 -7.06 7.53 20.93
C ILE A 379 -7.99 7.94 19.80
N ALA A 380 -9.27 7.60 19.91
CA ALA A 380 -10.25 8.03 18.92
C ALA A 380 -10.40 9.56 18.91
N CYS A 381 -10.61 10.11 17.72
CA CYS A 381 -10.76 11.55 17.48
C CYS A 381 -12.03 11.84 16.68
N LYS A 382 -12.48 13.09 16.73
CA LYS A 382 -13.56 13.63 15.91
C LYS A 382 -13.02 14.72 14.99
N ILE A 383 -13.49 14.72 13.75
CA ILE A 383 -13.17 15.76 12.76
C ILE A 383 -14.01 17.00 13.06
N MET A 384 -13.38 18.14 13.35
CA MET A 384 -14.07 19.38 13.71
C MET A 384 -13.95 20.48 12.66
N SER A 385 -13.31 20.22 11.51
CA SER A 385 -13.21 21.17 10.40
C SER A 385 -13.74 20.59 9.09
N LYS A 386 -14.12 21.47 8.17
CA LYS A 386 -14.62 21.10 6.83
C LYS A 386 -13.47 21.10 5.83
N LEU A 387 -12.65 20.04 5.86
CA LEU A 387 -11.66 19.78 4.82
C LEU A 387 -12.36 19.43 3.49
N LYS A 388 -11.76 19.77 2.36
CA LYS A 388 -12.25 19.40 1.02
C LYS A 388 -11.20 18.57 0.30
N ALA A 389 -11.63 17.70 -0.60
CA ALA A 389 -10.71 17.02 -1.52
C ALA A 389 -10.27 17.99 -2.62
N GLY A 390 -8.99 18.02 -2.93
CA GLY A 390 -8.50 18.82 -4.05
C GLY A 390 -7.05 19.25 -3.96
N VAL A 391 -6.69 20.16 -4.86
CA VAL A 391 -5.36 20.75 -4.97
C VAL A 391 -5.29 21.95 -4.04
N TYR A 392 -4.24 21.99 -3.24
CA TYR A 392 -3.92 23.01 -2.26
C TYR A 392 -2.59 23.68 -2.60
N LYS A 393 -2.47 24.94 -2.20
CA LYS A 393 -1.21 25.72 -2.22
C LYS A 393 -0.98 26.40 -0.88
N PHE A 394 0.27 26.75 -0.61
CA PHE A 394 0.56 27.68 0.47
C PHE A 394 0.19 29.10 0.05
N ASP A 395 -0.61 29.74 0.88
CA ASP A 395 -0.80 31.19 0.89
C ASP A 395 -0.17 31.72 2.19
N GLY A 396 1.03 32.28 2.04
CA GLY A 396 1.93 32.58 3.17
C GLY A 396 2.27 31.33 3.98
N GLN A 397 1.74 31.22 5.20
CA GLN A 397 1.99 30.09 6.08
C GLN A 397 0.90 29.01 6.07
N LYS A 398 -0.28 29.29 5.49
CA LYS A 398 -1.44 28.41 5.57
C LYS A 398 -1.68 27.70 4.25
N LEU A 399 -2.18 26.47 4.31
CA LEU A 399 -2.68 25.76 3.13
C LEU A 399 -4.10 26.24 2.78
N LYS A 400 -4.31 26.65 1.53
CA LYS A 400 -5.62 26.99 0.98
C LYS A 400 -5.98 26.06 -0.18
N LEU A 401 -7.26 25.70 -0.25
CA LEU A 401 -7.78 24.96 -1.40
C LEU A 401 -7.78 25.89 -2.61
N ASP A 402 -7.13 25.45 -3.67
CA ASP A 402 -7.11 26.15 -4.95
C ASP A 402 -8.24 25.65 -5.85
N ARG A 403 -8.37 24.33 -6.01
CA ARG A 403 -9.38 23.70 -6.90
C ARG A 403 -9.69 22.25 -6.51
N PRO A 404 -10.87 21.70 -6.89
CA PRO A 404 -11.16 20.28 -6.73
C PRO A 404 -10.15 19.39 -7.49
N GLY A 405 -9.95 18.17 -7.02
CA GLY A 405 -9.09 17.19 -7.69
C GLY A 405 -8.86 15.92 -6.88
N TYR A 406 -8.44 14.86 -7.58
CA TYR A 406 -8.10 13.56 -7.00
C TYR A 406 -6.95 12.82 -7.72
N ASP A 407 -6.43 13.36 -8.83
CA ASP A 407 -5.40 12.71 -9.66
C ASP A 407 -4.11 13.53 -9.69
N LEU A 408 -2.94 12.86 -9.77
CA LEU A 408 -1.63 13.51 -9.86
C LEU A 408 -1.49 14.47 -11.06
N ARG A 409 -2.22 14.23 -12.16
CA ARG A 409 -2.28 15.10 -13.34
C ARG A 409 -2.95 16.44 -13.04
N HIS A 410 -3.76 16.53 -11.98
CA HIS A 410 -4.34 17.80 -11.55
C HIS A 410 -3.29 18.73 -10.90
N LEU A 411 -2.11 18.23 -10.54
CA LEU A 411 -0.98 19.06 -10.12
C LEU A 411 -0.24 19.63 -11.34
N LYS A 412 -0.25 20.97 -11.42
CA LYS A 412 0.32 21.79 -12.50
C LYS A 412 1.69 22.38 -12.15
N ALA A 413 2.02 22.48 -10.86
CA ALA A 413 3.28 23.04 -10.39
C ALA A 413 3.82 22.29 -9.16
N ASN A 414 5.12 22.47 -8.89
CA ASN A 414 5.79 21.76 -7.80
C ASN A 414 5.38 22.26 -6.40
N ASP A 415 4.89 23.49 -6.27
CA ASP A 415 4.41 24.05 -5.01
C ASP A 415 3.00 23.57 -4.64
N GLU A 416 2.33 22.86 -5.54
CA GLU A 416 1.00 22.29 -5.32
C GLU A 416 1.06 20.92 -4.63
N LEU A 417 0.02 20.64 -3.85
CA LEU A 417 -0.23 19.33 -3.27
C LEU A 417 -1.70 18.95 -3.37
N LEU A 418 -1.97 17.66 -3.51
CA LEU A 418 -3.30 17.09 -3.60
C LEU A 418 -3.63 16.41 -2.27
N VAL A 419 -4.81 16.71 -1.73
CA VAL A 419 -5.38 16.06 -0.54
C VAL A 419 -6.56 15.21 -0.97
N SER A 420 -6.47 13.88 -0.78
CA SER A 420 -7.49 12.92 -1.22
C SER A 420 -7.49 11.65 -0.35
N ASP A 421 -8.18 10.59 -0.80
CA ASP A 421 -8.30 9.27 -0.17
C ASP A 421 -9.17 9.20 1.08
N GLY A 422 -10.49 9.21 0.86
CA GLY A 422 -11.50 9.03 1.91
C GLY A 422 -11.66 10.23 2.82
N ILE A 423 -11.65 11.44 2.26
CA ILE A 423 -11.71 12.68 3.04
C ILE A 423 -12.95 12.66 3.95
N PRO A 424 -12.77 12.68 5.29
CA PRO A 424 -13.87 12.50 6.22
C PRO A 424 -14.75 13.75 6.28
N ARG A 425 -16.04 13.57 6.55
CA ARG A 425 -16.97 14.68 6.78
C ARG A 425 -16.81 15.26 8.17
N TYR A 426 -17.23 16.51 8.33
CA TYR A 426 -17.36 17.14 9.64
C TYR A 426 -18.14 16.23 10.61
N GLY A 427 -17.58 16.06 11.81
CA GLY A 427 -18.13 15.23 12.88
C GLY A 427 -17.87 13.74 12.76
N SER A 428 -17.21 13.25 11.70
CA SER A 428 -16.81 11.83 11.58
C SER A 428 -15.85 11.45 12.70
N ALA A 429 -15.97 10.22 13.20
CA ALA A 429 -15.07 9.66 14.21
C ALA A 429 -13.99 8.82 13.54
N ILE A 430 -12.73 9.00 13.97
CA ILE A 430 -11.58 8.24 13.51
C ILE A 430 -11.01 7.48 14.70
N GLY A 431 -10.77 6.17 14.52
CA GLY A 431 -10.18 5.34 15.56
C GLY A 431 -8.71 5.68 15.86
N PRO A 432 -8.18 5.12 16.96
CA PRO A 432 -6.77 5.25 17.31
C PRO A 432 -5.88 4.73 16.17
N PHE A 433 -4.85 5.48 15.80
CA PHE A 433 -3.92 5.14 14.71
C PHE A 433 -4.58 4.90 13.34
N GLY A 434 -5.85 5.29 13.19
CA GLY A 434 -6.62 5.09 11.98
C GLY A 434 -6.08 5.97 10.85
N ARG A 435 -6.08 5.41 9.63
CA ARG A 435 -5.74 6.16 8.43
C ARG A 435 -6.73 7.30 8.20
N LEU A 436 -6.21 8.50 7.95
CA LEU A 436 -7.00 9.70 7.72
C LEU A 436 -7.18 9.97 6.23
N ILE A 437 -6.08 10.32 5.56
CA ILE A 437 -6.08 10.83 4.19
C ILE A 437 -4.72 10.56 3.54
N ARG A 438 -4.61 10.91 2.25
CA ARG A 438 -3.35 10.91 1.51
C ARG A 438 -3.03 12.33 1.04
N VAL A 439 -1.76 12.72 1.19
CA VAL A 439 -1.17 13.90 0.58
C VAL A 439 -0.31 13.45 -0.59
N ILE A 440 -0.46 14.09 -1.75
CA ILE A 440 0.26 13.75 -2.97
C ILE A 440 0.90 15.02 -3.52
N THR A 441 2.14 14.98 -3.97
CA THR A 441 2.85 16.14 -4.53
C THR A 441 3.86 15.71 -5.60
N LEU A 442 4.38 16.65 -6.39
CA LEU A 442 5.48 16.41 -7.31
C LEU A 442 6.86 16.54 -6.64
N ARG A 443 6.94 17.14 -5.45
CA ARG A 443 8.20 17.36 -4.72
C ARG A 443 8.73 16.09 -4.06
N GLU A 444 10.04 16.06 -3.89
CA GLU A 444 10.63 15.20 -2.86
C GLU A 444 10.21 15.67 -1.47
N VAL A 445 9.99 14.72 -0.58
CA VAL A 445 9.58 14.92 0.82
C VAL A 445 10.59 14.35 1.80
N LEU A 446 11.54 13.53 1.36
CA LEU A 446 12.58 12.97 2.22
C LEU A 446 13.82 13.88 2.29
N ASP A 447 14.34 14.03 3.50
CA ASP A 447 15.71 14.48 3.77
C ASP A 447 16.57 13.25 4.10
N GLY A 448 17.44 12.87 3.16
CA GLY A 448 18.05 11.55 3.13
C GLY A 448 17.01 10.44 2.91
N TYR A 449 16.91 9.50 3.85
CA TYR A 449 15.96 8.37 3.80
C TYR A 449 15.21 8.13 5.11
N LYS A 450 15.51 8.88 6.17
CA LYS A 450 14.99 8.64 7.53
C LYS A 450 13.91 9.62 7.95
N LYS A 451 13.90 10.83 7.40
CA LYS A 451 13.08 11.94 7.89
C LYS A 451 12.43 12.67 6.74
N LEU A 452 11.29 13.29 7.05
CA LEU A 452 10.69 14.26 6.16
C LEU A 452 11.55 15.54 6.13
N ASN A 453 11.63 16.18 4.97
CA ASN A 453 12.24 17.50 4.82
C ASN A 453 11.34 18.58 5.45
N PRO A 454 11.87 19.78 5.77
CA PRO A 454 11.12 20.81 6.47
C PRO A 454 9.81 21.23 5.78
N TRP A 455 9.78 21.21 4.44
CA TRP A 455 8.57 21.53 3.69
C TRP A 455 7.49 20.46 3.88
N ALA A 456 7.85 19.18 3.77
CA ALA A 456 6.92 18.08 3.97
C ALA A 456 6.39 18.02 5.41
N SER A 457 7.25 18.23 6.42
CA SER A 457 6.82 18.33 7.81
C SER A 457 5.82 19.49 8.02
N LYS A 458 6.05 20.64 7.37
CA LYS A 458 5.10 21.78 7.40
C LYS A 458 3.77 21.42 6.72
N VAL A 459 3.81 20.72 5.59
CA VAL A 459 2.60 20.24 4.90
C VAL A 459 1.77 19.35 5.82
N CYS A 460 2.38 18.32 6.45
CA CYS A 460 1.67 17.44 7.37
C CYS A 460 1.00 18.26 8.49
N LYS A 461 1.75 19.17 9.15
CA LYS A 461 1.22 20.04 10.22
C LYS A 461 0.00 20.85 9.77
N GLU A 462 0.08 21.51 8.62
CA GLU A 462 -1.04 22.33 8.11
C GLU A 462 -2.25 21.46 7.71
N VAL A 463 -2.02 20.28 7.16
CA VAL A 463 -3.10 19.33 6.84
C VAL A 463 -3.81 18.85 8.11
N TYR A 464 -3.09 18.55 9.20
CA TYR A 464 -3.71 18.25 10.50
C TYR A 464 -4.54 19.42 11.04
N LYS A 465 -4.03 20.65 10.93
CA LYS A 465 -4.81 21.85 11.30
C LYS A 465 -6.09 21.98 10.49
N LEU A 466 -6.04 21.74 9.17
CA LEU A 466 -7.22 21.77 8.30
C LEU A 466 -8.27 20.71 8.65
N MET A 467 -7.86 19.57 9.23
CA MET A 467 -8.80 18.54 9.71
C MET A 467 -9.43 18.89 11.06
N GLY A 468 -8.74 19.66 11.90
CA GLY A 468 -9.21 20.00 13.24
C GLY A 468 -9.55 18.76 14.08
N LEU A 469 -8.60 17.83 14.19
CA LEU A 469 -8.79 16.62 15.00
C LEU A 469 -8.95 16.99 16.47
N LYS A 470 -10.06 16.55 17.07
CA LYS A 470 -10.31 16.70 18.50
C LYS A 470 -10.39 15.32 19.15
N PRO A 471 -9.49 14.95 20.08
CA PRO A 471 -9.58 13.68 20.79
C PRO A 471 -10.89 13.60 21.59
N PHE A 472 -11.50 12.41 21.67
CA PHE A 472 -12.58 12.18 22.62
C PHE A 472 -12.01 12.29 24.05
N SER A 473 -12.68 13.00 24.96
CA SER A 473 -12.13 13.23 26.31
C SER A 473 -11.85 11.92 27.05
N SER A 474 -10.87 11.92 27.96
CA SER A 474 -10.44 10.75 28.74
C SER A 474 -11.57 10.07 29.52
N PHE A 475 -12.65 10.79 29.85
CA PHE A 475 -13.87 10.28 30.46
C PHE A 475 -14.57 9.19 29.62
N TYR A 476 -14.38 9.19 28.30
CA TYR A 476 -14.96 8.20 27.39
C TYR A 476 -14.23 6.85 27.36
N ARG A 477 -13.10 6.68 28.08
CA ARG A 477 -12.40 5.38 28.20
C ARG A 477 -13.19 4.30 28.95
N ARG A 478 -14.21 4.65 29.74
CA ARG A 478 -14.80 3.75 30.77
C ARG A 478 -16.15 3.10 30.49
N LYS A 479 -16.80 3.31 29.32
CA LYS A 479 -18.12 2.69 29.05
C LYS A 479 -18.11 1.70 27.87
N PRO A 480 -18.12 0.37 28.14
CA PRO A 480 -18.22 -0.67 27.11
C PRO A 480 -19.44 -0.55 26.21
N THR A 481 -20.54 0.02 26.74
CA THR A 481 -21.82 0.20 26.03
C THR A 481 -21.76 1.22 24.89
N LEU A 482 -20.78 2.14 24.87
CA LEU A 482 -20.60 3.12 23.80
C LEU A 482 -19.86 2.59 22.56
N LYS A 483 -19.18 1.43 22.63
CA LYS A 483 -18.60 0.77 21.45
C LYS A 483 -19.67 0.37 20.43
N LYS A 484 -20.91 0.08 20.88
CA LYS A 484 -22.06 -0.21 20.01
C LYS A 484 -22.79 1.06 19.53
N ASN A 485 -22.82 2.13 20.33
CA ASN A 485 -23.61 3.33 20.02
C ASN A 485 -22.86 4.43 19.24
N LEU A 486 -21.52 4.42 19.21
CA LEU A 486 -20.74 5.47 18.56
C LEU A 486 -20.34 5.20 17.10
N ASN A 487 -20.66 4.03 16.51
CA ASN A 487 -20.17 3.65 15.16
C ASN A 487 -18.69 4.03 14.95
N LEU A 488 -17.85 3.79 15.97
CA LEU A 488 -16.44 4.17 15.95
C LEU A 488 -15.72 3.39 14.84
N ASP A 489 -14.88 4.08 14.06
CA ASP A 489 -13.96 3.46 13.07
C ASP A 489 -12.82 2.73 13.81
N ILE A 490 -13.13 1.67 14.56
CA ILE A 490 -12.17 0.98 15.47
C ILE A 490 -11.27 -0.05 14.77
N ASN A 491 -11.47 -0.29 13.48
CA ASN A 491 -10.65 -1.24 12.72
C ASN A 491 -9.64 -0.47 11.88
N GLY A 492 -8.51 -0.12 12.50
CA GLY A 492 -7.31 0.34 11.82
C GLY A 492 -6.52 -0.85 11.28
N ASP A 493 -6.84 -1.28 10.07
CA ASP A 493 -5.91 -2.07 9.26
C ASP A 493 -4.92 -1.13 8.56
#